data_AF-A0A376L1M0-F1
#
_entry.id   AF-A0A376L1M0-F1
#
_cell.length_a   1.000
_cell.length_b   1.000
_cell.length_c   1.000
_cell.angle_alpha   90.00
_cell.angle_beta   90.00
_cell.angle_gamma   90.00
#
_symmetry.space_group_name_H-M   'P 1'
#
loop_
_entity.id
_entity.type
_entity.pdbx_description
1 polymer ?
#
loop_
_entity_poly.entity_id
_entity_poly.type
_entity_poly.pdbx_seq_one_letter_code
_entity_poly.pdbx_strand_id
1 'polypeptide(L)'
;MIENTFGKLKMLRPFNGDISREIHALLTVENDTELDLGNLEESNPDAMREVETWISMNIEYNKPVYLRDILNHFARRPYGWPEDEVKLLVARLACKSKFSFSQQNNNVERKQAWELFNNSRRHSELRLHKVRRHDEAQVRKAAQTMADIAQQPFNEREEPALVEHIRQVFEEWKQELNVFRAKAEGGKQSGEK
;
A
#
# COMPACT_ATOMS: atom_id res chain seq x y z
N MET A 1 17.67 31.33 -28.29
CA MET A 1 16.67 30.25 -28.25
C MET A 1 16.11 30.20 -26.85
N ILE A 2 14.79 30.32 -26.66
CA ILE A 2 14.17 30.09 -25.35
C ILE A 2 14.19 28.58 -25.14
N GLU A 3 15.19 28.07 -24.43
CA GLU A 3 15.25 26.66 -24.06
C GLU A 3 14.02 26.33 -23.19
N ASN A 4 13.15 25.48 -23.71
CA ASN A 4 11.96 25.01 -23.03
C ASN A 4 12.37 24.29 -21.74
N THR A 5 12.34 25.02 -20.63
CA THR A 5 12.95 24.57 -19.37
C THR A 5 12.06 23.61 -18.57
N PHE A 6 10.88 23.29 -19.09
CA PHE A 6 9.92 22.34 -18.54
C PHE A 6 9.55 21.27 -19.59
N GLY A 7 10.57 20.58 -20.11
CA GLY A 7 10.40 19.58 -21.17
C GLY A 7 9.44 18.43 -20.83
N LYS A 8 9.13 18.19 -19.55
CA LYS A 8 8.18 17.16 -19.08
C LYS A 8 6.80 17.69 -18.69
N LEU A 9 6.53 19.00 -18.80
CA LEU A 9 5.20 19.57 -18.49
C LEU A 9 4.10 19.00 -19.39
N LYS A 10 4.41 18.75 -20.67
CA LYS A 10 3.50 18.14 -21.66
C LYS A 10 3.02 16.72 -21.33
N MET A 11 3.64 16.05 -20.36
CA MET A 11 3.23 14.72 -19.91
C MET A 11 1.97 14.77 -19.04
N LEU A 12 1.64 15.95 -18.52
CA LEU A 12 0.46 16.19 -17.71
C LEU A 12 -0.62 16.87 -18.56
N ARG A 13 -1.76 16.20 -18.73
CA ARG A 13 -3.01 16.76 -19.22
C ARG A 13 -3.81 17.21 -18.00
N PRO A 14 -4.14 18.51 -17.88
CA PRO A 14 -4.93 19.01 -16.76
C PRO A 14 -6.27 18.27 -16.65
N PHE A 15 -6.71 18.01 -15.42
CA PHE A 15 -8.02 17.45 -15.16
C PHE A 15 -9.07 18.56 -15.26
N ASN A 16 -10.02 18.41 -16.19
CA ASN A 16 -11.06 19.41 -16.47
C ASN A 16 -12.25 19.35 -15.51
N GLY A 17 -12.00 19.13 -14.21
CA GLY A 17 -13.03 18.97 -13.19
C GLY A 17 -12.56 19.42 -11.81
N ASP A 18 -13.38 19.18 -10.79
CA ASP A 18 -13.02 19.46 -9.41
C ASP A 18 -12.05 18.39 -8.88
N ILE A 19 -10.75 18.72 -8.90
CA ILE A 19 -9.67 17.86 -8.44
C ILE A 19 -9.85 17.45 -6.97
N SER A 20 -10.32 18.37 -6.12
CA SER A 20 -10.48 18.10 -4.69
C SER A 20 -11.59 17.08 -4.45
N ARG A 21 -12.71 17.23 -5.15
CA ARG A 21 -13.81 16.27 -5.11
C ARG A 21 -13.40 14.89 -5.63
N GLU A 22 -12.61 14.85 -6.69
CA GLU A 22 -12.11 13.59 -7.26
C GLU A 22 -11.15 12.87 -6.30
N ILE A 23 -10.19 13.58 -5.71
CA ILE A 23 -9.28 13.02 -4.69
C ILE A 23 -10.07 12.49 -3.50
N HIS A 24 -11.06 13.25 -3.02
CA HIS A 24 -11.93 12.79 -1.94
C HIS A 24 -12.64 11.49 -2.31
N ALA A 25 -13.24 11.39 -3.50
CA ALA A 25 -13.90 10.17 -3.96
C ALA A 25 -12.94 8.96 -4.02
N LEU A 26 -11.74 9.16 -4.58
CA LEU A 26 -10.72 8.11 -4.69
C LEU A 26 -10.22 7.60 -3.33
N LEU A 27 -10.17 8.48 -2.33
CA LEU A 27 -9.65 8.13 -1.01
C LEU A 27 -10.74 7.60 -0.06
N THR A 28 -11.99 8.04 -0.19
CA THR A 28 -13.04 7.78 0.81
C THR A 28 -14.01 6.65 0.47
N VAL A 29 -14.23 6.34 -0.82
CA VAL A 29 -15.16 5.29 -1.22
C VAL A 29 -14.55 3.91 -0.89
N GLU A 30 -15.23 3.14 -0.03
CA GLU A 30 -14.86 1.78 0.40
C GLU A 30 -15.64 0.74 -0.42
N ASN A 31 -14.96 0.14 -1.40
CA ASN A 31 -15.16 -1.18 -2.01
C ASN A 31 -16.43 -1.55 -2.82
N ASP A 32 -16.17 -2.42 -3.81
CA ASP A 32 -16.99 -3.50 -4.39
C ASP A 32 -18.22 -3.24 -5.25
N THR A 33 -18.60 -2.00 -5.51
CA THR A 33 -19.23 -1.74 -6.81
C THR A 33 -18.12 -1.52 -7.80
N GLU A 34 -18.20 -2.26 -8.90
CA GLU A 34 -17.82 -1.83 -10.24
C GLU A 34 -18.07 -0.32 -10.37
N LEU A 35 -17.14 0.50 -9.85
CA LEU A 35 -16.88 1.80 -10.41
C LEU A 35 -16.72 1.44 -11.87
N ASP A 36 -17.59 1.98 -12.70
CA ASP A 36 -17.47 1.97 -14.15
C ASP A 36 -16.17 2.73 -14.48
N LEU A 37 -15.05 2.07 -14.18
CA LEU A 37 -13.68 2.48 -14.39
C LEU A 37 -13.38 2.50 -15.90
N GLY A 38 -14.36 2.12 -16.73
CA GLY A 38 -14.33 2.23 -18.17
C GLY A 38 -14.28 3.68 -18.69
N ASN A 39 -14.66 4.67 -17.87
CA ASN A 39 -14.71 6.08 -18.30
C ASN A 39 -13.77 7.04 -17.58
N LEU A 40 -13.00 6.58 -16.59
CA LEU A 40 -11.80 7.32 -16.19
C LEU A 40 -10.73 6.95 -17.21
N GLU A 41 -10.82 7.51 -18.43
CA GLU A 41 -9.67 7.59 -19.34
C GLU A 41 -8.45 7.84 -18.47
N GLU A 42 -7.43 6.96 -18.53
CA GLU A 42 -6.19 7.15 -17.78
C GLU A 42 -5.65 8.53 -18.15
N SER A 43 -6.05 9.54 -17.40
CA SER A 43 -5.64 10.91 -17.63
C SER A 43 -4.23 10.94 -17.06
N ASN A 44 -3.27 10.76 -17.96
CA ASN A 44 -1.82 10.80 -17.74
C ASN A 44 -1.17 9.49 -17.26
N PRO A 45 -1.20 8.40 -18.06
CA PRO A 45 -0.48 7.16 -17.73
C PRO A 45 1.02 7.38 -17.59
N ASP A 46 1.60 8.26 -18.40
CA ASP A 46 3.02 8.58 -18.34
C ASP A 46 3.39 9.38 -17.09
N ALA A 47 2.54 10.32 -16.67
CA ALA A 47 2.76 11.07 -15.44
C ALA A 47 2.61 10.16 -14.20
N MET A 48 1.60 9.29 -14.18
CA MET A 48 1.44 8.30 -13.11
C MET A 48 2.66 7.39 -13.00
N ARG A 49 3.19 6.89 -14.13
CA ARG A 49 4.38 6.04 -14.15
C ARG A 49 5.61 6.76 -13.60
N GLU A 50 5.79 8.04 -13.91
CA GLU A 50 6.92 8.81 -13.39
C GLU A 50 6.83 9.06 -11.88
N VAL A 51 5.63 9.40 -11.38
CA VAL A 51 5.39 9.53 -9.93
C VAL A 51 5.68 8.22 -9.22
N GLU A 52 5.14 7.11 -9.74
CA GLU A 52 5.36 5.77 -9.18
C GLU A 52 6.83 5.36 -9.19
N THR A 53 7.53 5.61 -10.29
CA THR A 53 8.96 5.28 -10.44
C THR A 53 9.81 6.08 -9.46
N TRP A 54 9.57 7.39 -9.36
CA TRP A 54 10.30 8.24 -8.43
C TRP A 54 10.09 7.83 -6.97
N ILE A 55 8.84 7.56 -6.56
CA ILE A 55 8.53 7.09 -5.20
C ILE A 55 9.22 5.75 -4.95
N SER A 56 9.09 4.79 -5.87
CA SER A 56 9.67 3.45 -5.73
C SER A 56 11.19 3.50 -5.59
N MET A 57 11.87 4.27 -6.44
CA MET A 57 13.31 4.43 -6.38
C MET A 57 13.74 5.02 -5.03
N ASN A 58 13.12 6.09 -4.56
CA ASN A 58 13.50 6.70 -3.28
C ASN A 58 13.32 5.73 -2.10
N ILE A 59 12.22 4.96 -2.09
CA ILE A 59 11.98 3.94 -1.07
C ILE A 59 13.04 2.83 -1.15
N GLU A 60 13.41 2.37 -2.34
CA GLU A 60 14.46 1.36 -2.56
C GLU A 60 15.84 1.84 -2.11
N TYR A 61 16.13 3.15 -2.23
CA TYR A 61 17.33 3.78 -1.68
C TYR A 61 17.24 4.09 -0.17
N ASN A 62 16.28 3.51 0.55
CA ASN A 62 16.02 3.75 1.98
C ASN A 62 15.79 5.24 2.34
N LYS A 63 15.33 6.05 1.39
CA LYS A 63 14.94 7.45 1.66
C LYS A 63 13.47 7.50 2.06
N PRO A 64 13.13 8.09 3.22
CA PRO A 64 11.74 8.37 3.56
C PRO A 64 11.10 9.26 2.49
N VAL A 65 9.92 8.87 2.00
CA VAL A 65 9.17 9.65 1.01
C VAL A 65 7.91 10.20 1.66
N TYR A 66 7.80 11.52 1.79
CA TYR A 66 6.60 12.20 2.25
C TYR A 66 5.82 12.83 1.09
N LEU A 67 4.51 13.04 1.27
CA LEU A 67 3.68 13.71 0.26
C LEU A 67 4.29 15.06 -0.14
N ARG A 68 4.72 15.86 0.84
CA ARG A 68 5.41 17.14 0.60
C ARG A 68 6.61 17.02 -0.34
N ASP A 69 7.40 15.94 -0.24
CA ASP A 69 8.61 15.77 -1.04
C ASP A 69 8.26 15.45 -2.50
N ILE A 70 7.21 14.65 -2.70
CA ILE A 70 6.65 14.37 -4.03
C ILE A 70 6.18 15.68 -4.68
N LEU A 71 5.37 16.47 -3.96
CA LEU A 71 4.84 17.75 -4.46
C LEU A 71 5.99 18.70 -4.82
N ASN A 72 6.99 18.84 -3.94
CA ASN A 72 8.17 19.67 -4.19
C ASN A 72 9.02 19.20 -5.37
N HIS A 73 9.14 17.88 -5.60
CA HIS A 73 9.89 17.33 -6.71
C HIS A 73 9.22 17.64 -8.06
N PHE A 74 7.93 17.35 -8.17
CA PHE A 74 7.17 17.51 -9.41
C PHE A 74 6.76 18.97 -9.70
N ALA A 75 6.77 19.86 -8.70
CA ALA A 75 6.63 21.30 -8.91
C ALA A 75 7.88 21.94 -9.54
N ARG A 76 9.05 21.29 -9.45
CA ARG A 76 10.32 21.80 -9.97
C ARG A 76 10.57 21.34 -11.42
N ARG A 77 11.56 21.95 -12.05
CA ARG A 77 12.08 21.50 -13.36
C ARG A 77 12.60 20.07 -13.25
N PRO A 78 12.37 19.20 -14.27
CA PRO A 78 11.82 19.49 -15.59
C PRO A 78 10.28 19.40 -15.71
N TYR A 79 9.56 19.16 -14.60
CA TYR A 79 8.13 18.83 -14.58
C TYR A 79 7.24 20.07 -14.52
N GLY A 80 7.36 20.88 -13.47
CA GLY A 80 6.55 22.10 -13.29
C GLY A 80 5.05 21.83 -13.12
N TRP A 81 4.67 20.68 -12.56
CA TRP A 81 3.27 20.26 -12.44
C TRP A 81 2.57 20.97 -11.28
N PRO A 82 1.28 21.37 -11.44
CA PRO A 82 0.48 21.92 -10.35
C PRO A 82 0.36 20.94 -9.18
N GLU A 83 0.37 21.47 -7.95
CA GLU A 83 0.35 20.66 -6.73
C GLU A 83 -0.87 19.72 -6.67
N ASP A 84 -2.06 20.23 -7.01
CA ASP A 84 -3.31 19.47 -6.93
C ASP A 84 -3.38 18.35 -7.98
N GLU A 85 -2.79 18.55 -9.15
CA GLU A 85 -2.66 17.50 -10.18
C GLU A 85 -1.73 16.38 -9.70
N VAL A 86 -0.63 16.72 -9.03
CA VAL A 86 0.27 15.73 -8.44
C VAL A 86 -0.44 14.98 -7.31
N LYS A 87 -1.21 15.66 -6.45
CA LYS A 87 -2.04 15.01 -5.43
C LYS A 87 -3.03 14.02 -6.05
N LEU A 88 -3.67 14.38 -7.15
CA LEU A 88 -4.59 13.50 -7.88
C LEU A 88 -3.89 12.24 -8.40
N LEU A 89 -2.70 12.38 -8.98
CA LEU A 89 -1.88 11.23 -9.41
C LEU A 89 -1.54 10.31 -8.24
N VAL A 90 -1.13 10.88 -7.09
CA VAL A 90 -0.82 10.09 -5.89
C VAL A 90 -2.07 9.40 -5.34
N ALA A 91 -3.22 10.07 -5.30
CA ALA A 91 -4.49 9.50 -4.86
C ALA A 91 -4.93 8.33 -5.75
N ARG A 92 -4.78 8.44 -7.07
CA ARG A 92 -5.03 7.35 -8.03
C ARG A 92 -4.11 6.15 -7.78
N LEU A 93 -2.82 6.38 -7.52
CA LEU A 93 -1.86 5.31 -7.21
C LEU A 93 -2.20 4.60 -5.89
N ALA A 94 -2.69 5.34 -4.89
CA ALA A 94 -3.18 4.78 -3.63
C ALA A 94 -4.48 3.98 -3.81
N CYS A 95 -5.40 4.44 -4.67
CA CYS A 95 -6.61 3.70 -5.01
C CYS A 95 -6.30 2.35 -5.68
N LYS A 96 -5.22 2.28 -6.50
CA LYS A 96 -4.71 1.03 -7.09
C LYS A 96 -3.95 0.12 -6.09
N SER A 97 -3.94 0.47 -4.80
CA SER A 97 -3.21 -0.23 -3.72
C SER A 97 -1.72 -0.43 -3.99
N LYS A 98 -1.09 0.51 -4.72
CA LYS A 98 0.36 0.49 -4.97
C LYS A 98 1.15 1.07 -3.81
N PHE A 99 0.55 2.02 -3.08
CA PHE A 99 1.16 2.69 -1.94
C PHE A 99 0.20 2.72 -0.75
N SER A 100 0.79 2.58 0.45
CA SER A 100 0.11 2.76 1.73
C SER A 100 0.67 3.98 2.45
N PHE A 101 -0.05 4.44 3.45
CA PHE A 101 0.25 5.69 4.13
C PHE A 101 0.54 5.45 5.61
N SER A 102 1.41 6.27 6.18
CA SER A 102 1.61 6.34 7.63
C SER A 102 1.82 7.77 8.10
N GLN A 103 1.40 8.06 9.33
CA GLN A 103 1.62 9.32 10.03
C GLN A 103 2.26 8.99 11.37
N GLN A 104 3.43 9.57 11.68
CA GLN A 104 4.16 9.31 12.94
C GLN A 104 4.36 7.79 13.23
N ASN A 105 4.61 7.00 12.19
CA ASN A 105 4.74 5.53 12.21
C ASN A 105 3.45 4.74 12.50
N ASN A 106 2.30 5.40 12.63
CA ASN A 106 1.00 4.73 12.65
C ASN A 106 0.47 4.60 11.22
N ASN A 107 -0.06 3.42 10.89
CA ASN A 107 -0.69 3.19 9.60
C ASN A 107 -1.92 4.11 9.45
N VAL A 108 -2.05 4.75 8.29
CA VAL A 108 -3.17 5.63 7.96
C VAL A 108 -4.04 4.92 6.94
N GLU A 109 -5.30 4.71 7.29
CA GLU A 109 -6.29 4.16 6.36
C GLU A 109 -6.55 5.13 5.21
N ARG A 110 -6.94 4.60 4.05
CA ARG A 110 -7.16 5.40 2.84
C ARG A 110 -8.15 6.55 3.07
N LYS A 111 -9.25 6.30 3.81
CA LYS A 111 -10.24 7.33 4.18
C LYS A 111 -9.64 8.48 4.98
N GLN A 112 -8.77 8.15 5.92
CA GLN A 112 -8.12 9.12 6.82
C GLN A 112 -7.02 9.90 6.09
N ALA A 113 -6.51 9.39 4.96
CA ALA A 113 -5.54 10.08 4.14
C ALA A 113 -6.13 11.36 3.51
N TRP A 114 -7.44 11.45 3.23
CA TRP A 114 -8.05 12.66 2.66
C TRP A 114 -7.73 13.93 3.45
N GLU A 115 -7.89 13.89 4.77
CA GLU A 115 -7.59 15.03 5.66
C GLU A 115 -6.13 15.47 5.57
N LEU A 116 -5.23 14.51 5.37
CA LEU A 116 -3.81 14.76 5.19
C LEU A 116 -3.49 15.32 3.80
N PHE A 117 -4.20 14.90 2.76
CA PHE A 117 -4.07 15.46 1.40
C PHE A 117 -4.61 16.89 1.30
N ASN A 118 -5.76 17.15 1.93
CA ASN A 118 -6.46 18.43 1.86
C ASN A 118 -5.76 19.53 2.68
N ASN A 119 -5.06 19.17 3.77
CA ASN A 119 -4.38 20.14 4.62
C ASN A 119 -2.88 20.29 4.27
N SER A 120 -2.51 21.38 3.59
CA SER A 120 -1.12 21.62 3.14
C SER A 120 -0.08 21.59 4.27
N ARG A 121 -0.45 21.95 5.50
CA ARG A 121 0.49 21.93 6.63
C ARG A 121 0.88 20.49 7.02
N ARG A 122 0.01 19.53 6.75
CA ARG A 122 0.15 18.13 7.15
C ARG A 122 0.76 17.24 6.07
N HIS A 123 1.03 17.76 4.87
CA HIS A 123 1.71 17.01 3.79
C HIS A 123 3.08 16.45 4.21
N SER A 124 3.73 17.09 5.17
CA SER A 124 5.01 16.62 5.72
C SER A 124 4.89 15.48 6.72
N GLU A 125 3.67 15.22 7.21
CA GLU A 125 3.39 14.16 8.18
C GLU A 125 2.99 12.86 7.49
N LEU A 126 2.50 12.95 6.24
CA LEU A 126 2.03 11.83 5.45
C LEU A 126 3.20 11.16 4.70
N ARG A 127 3.65 10.03 5.22
CA ARG A 127 4.69 9.20 4.61
C ARG A 127 4.07 8.12 3.73
N LEU A 128 4.65 7.90 2.55
CA LEU A 128 4.26 6.85 1.62
C LEU A 128 5.17 5.63 1.77
N HIS A 129 4.56 4.45 1.70
CA HIS A 129 5.24 3.16 1.65
C HIS A 129 4.81 2.42 0.41
N LYS A 130 5.76 1.77 -0.27
CA LYS A 130 5.46 0.86 -1.37
C LYS A 130 4.75 -0.35 -0.77
N VAL A 131 3.51 -0.58 -1.15
CA VAL A 131 2.84 -1.84 -0.82
C VAL A 131 3.58 -2.90 -1.61
N ARG A 132 4.37 -3.71 -0.91
CA ARG A 132 4.90 -4.93 -1.50
C ARG A 132 3.69 -5.83 -1.73
N ARG A 133 3.11 -5.80 -2.92
CA ARG A 133 2.42 -7.00 -3.39
C ARG A 133 3.49 -8.06 -3.41
N HIS A 134 3.37 -9.05 -2.54
CA HIS A 134 4.19 -10.24 -2.67
C HIS A 134 3.97 -10.74 -4.09
N ASP A 135 5.07 -10.92 -4.84
CA ASP A 135 4.98 -11.54 -6.16
C ASP A 135 4.26 -12.89 -5.98
N GLU A 136 3.45 -13.29 -6.96
CA GLU A 136 2.75 -14.58 -6.91
C GLU A 136 3.74 -15.72 -6.64
N ALA A 137 4.97 -15.58 -7.12
CA ALA A 137 6.09 -16.47 -6.80
C ALA A 137 6.42 -16.55 -5.30
N GLN A 138 6.37 -15.43 -4.57
CA GLN A 138 6.59 -15.38 -3.12
C GLN A 138 5.43 -15.98 -2.33
N VAL A 139 4.18 -15.69 -2.73
CA VAL A 139 2.99 -16.28 -2.12
C VAL A 139 3.01 -17.81 -2.28
N ARG A 140 3.30 -18.29 -3.49
CA ARG A 140 3.46 -19.72 -3.77
C ARG A 140 4.60 -20.35 -2.96
N LYS A 141 5.75 -19.68 -2.84
CA LYS A 141 6.87 -20.17 -2.03
C LYS A 141 6.49 -20.26 -0.55
N ALA A 142 5.77 -19.28 -0.03
CA ALA A 142 5.28 -19.29 1.35
C ALA A 142 4.29 -20.43 1.59
N ALA A 143 3.32 -20.62 0.67
CA ALA A 143 2.38 -21.74 0.71
C ALA A 143 3.09 -23.09 0.70
N GLN A 144 4.06 -23.29 -0.19
CA GLN A 144 4.85 -24.54 -0.24
C GLN A 144 5.63 -24.77 1.07
N THR A 145 6.27 -23.73 1.60
CA THR A 145 7.05 -23.84 2.85
C THR A 145 6.14 -24.22 4.02
N MET A 146 4.95 -23.62 4.11
CA MET A 146 3.97 -23.96 5.14
C MET A 146 3.37 -25.33 4.94
N ALA A 147 3.18 -25.78 3.69
CA ALA A 147 2.75 -27.14 3.41
C ALA A 147 3.78 -28.18 3.89
N ASP A 148 5.07 -27.89 3.71
CA ASP A 148 6.15 -28.75 4.19
C ASP A 148 6.24 -28.75 5.73
N ILE A 149 6.05 -27.58 6.37
CA ILE A 149 6.11 -27.42 7.83
C ILE A 149 4.90 -28.08 8.51
N ALA A 150 3.70 -27.84 7.99
CA ALA A 150 2.47 -28.33 8.59
C ALA A 150 2.02 -29.70 8.05
N GLN A 151 2.74 -30.25 7.08
CA GLN A 151 2.44 -31.53 6.43
C GLN A 151 1.00 -31.61 5.89
N GLN A 152 0.48 -30.48 5.41
CA GLN A 152 -0.87 -30.35 4.85
C GLN A 152 -0.87 -29.42 3.63
N PRO A 153 -1.78 -29.60 2.66
CA PRO A 153 -1.78 -28.77 1.46
C PRO A 153 -2.26 -27.34 1.73
N PHE A 154 -1.49 -26.36 1.26
CA PHE A 154 -1.89 -24.95 1.20
C PHE A 154 -2.17 -24.58 -0.27
N ASN A 155 -3.45 -24.43 -0.61
CA ASN A 155 -3.90 -24.19 -1.99
C ASN A 155 -4.21 -22.71 -2.27
N GLU A 156 -4.08 -21.86 -1.25
CA GLU A 156 -4.40 -20.45 -1.31
C GLU A 156 -3.45 -19.72 -2.25
N ARG A 157 -4.02 -19.03 -3.24
CA ARG A 157 -3.26 -18.25 -4.24
C ARG A 157 -3.21 -16.76 -3.91
N GLU A 158 -4.08 -16.32 -3.01
CA GLU A 158 -4.14 -14.95 -2.54
C GLU A 158 -3.49 -14.85 -1.17
N GLU A 159 -2.70 -13.79 -0.98
CA GLU A 159 -1.98 -13.54 0.26
C GLU A 159 -2.90 -13.47 1.50
N PRO A 160 -4.05 -12.77 1.49
CA PRO A 160 -4.91 -12.70 2.68
C PRO A 160 -5.46 -14.07 3.09
N ALA A 161 -5.88 -14.88 2.12
CA ALA A 161 -6.38 -16.23 2.36
C ALA A 161 -5.28 -17.14 2.91
N LEU A 162 -4.07 -17.07 2.33
CA LEU A 162 -2.91 -17.82 2.80
C LEU A 162 -2.55 -17.45 4.24
N VAL A 163 -2.52 -16.16 4.56
CA VAL A 163 -2.23 -15.67 5.92
C VAL A 163 -3.25 -16.18 6.92
N GLU A 164 -4.54 -16.17 6.56
CA GLU A 164 -5.60 -16.63 7.45
C GLU A 164 -5.51 -18.13 7.72
N HIS A 165 -5.27 -18.94 6.69
CA HIS A 165 -5.05 -20.37 6.86
C HIS A 165 -3.83 -20.65 7.75
N ILE A 166 -2.70 -19.96 7.53
CA ILE A 166 -1.50 -20.12 8.38
C ILE A 166 -1.80 -19.79 9.85
N ARG A 167 -2.60 -18.75 10.12
CA ARG A 167 -2.99 -18.39 11.49
C ARG A 167 -3.81 -19.47 12.17
N GLN A 168 -4.75 -20.09 11.45
CA GLN A 168 -5.57 -21.17 11.98
C GLN A 168 -4.70 -22.35 12.43
N VAL A 169 -3.76 -22.77 11.58
CA VAL A 169 -2.82 -23.86 11.89
C VAL A 169 -1.99 -23.57 13.13
N PHE A 170 -1.47 -22.35 13.26
CA PHE A 170 -0.70 -21.98 14.45
C PHE A 170 -1.56 -21.90 15.72
N GLU A 171 -2.83 -21.50 15.63
CA GLU A 171 -3.72 -21.50 16.78
C GLU A 171 -4.07 -22.93 17.21
N GLU A 172 -4.27 -23.86 16.27
CA GLU A 172 -4.45 -25.29 16.56
C GLU A 172 -3.23 -25.87 17.30
N TRP A 173 -2.02 -25.65 16.79
CA TRP A 173 -0.80 -26.12 17.44
C TRP A 173 -0.61 -25.55 18.84
N LYS A 174 -0.94 -24.27 19.02
CA LYS A 174 -0.91 -23.62 20.32
C LYS A 174 -1.92 -24.27 21.28
N GLN A 175 -3.10 -24.62 20.82
CA GLN A 175 -4.09 -25.35 21.64
C GLN A 175 -3.58 -26.73 22.03
N GLU A 176 -3.01 -27.50 21.10
CA GLU A 176 -2.42 -28.81 21.40
C GLU A 176 -1.29 -28.73 22.43
N LEU A 177 -0.37 -27.77 22.25
CA LEU A 177 0.72 -27.52 23.20
C LEU A 177 0.21 -27.16 24.59
N ASN A 178 -0.85 -26.36 24.69
CA ASN A 178 -1.48 -26.04 25.97
C ASN A 178 -2.08 -27.27 26.65
N VAL A 179 -2.69 -28.19 25.89
CA VAL A 179 -3.19 -29.47 26.40
C VAL A 179 -2.04 -30.35 26.90
N PHE A 180 -0.95 -30.46 26.15
CA PHE A 180 0.23 -31.22 26.57
C PHE A 180 0.86 -30.64 27.84
N ARG A 181 0.96 -29.32 27.94
CA ARG A 181 1.44 -28.63 29.14
C ARG A 181 0.58 -28.97 30.36
N ALA A 182 -0.75 -28.86 30.24
CA ALA A 182 -1.66 -29.17 31.34
C ALA A 182 -1.53 -30.64 31.79
N LYS A 183 -1.36 -31.58 30.85
CA LYS A 183 -1.14 -33.01 31.16
C LYS A 183 0.21 -33.26 31.84
N ALA A 184 1.28 -32.59 31.40
CA ALA A 184 2.60 -32.71 32.00
C ALA A 184 2.65 -32.13 33.44
N GLU A 185 1.92 -31.04 33.69
CA GLU A 185 1.79 -30.44 35.02
C GLU A 185 0.91 -31.30 35.95
N GLY A 186 -0.20 -31.87 35.45
CA GLY A 186 -1.04 -32.79 36.22
C GLY A 186 -0.42 -34.16 36.51
N GLY A 187 0.46 -34.65 35.62
CA GLY A 187 1.16 -35.92 35.79
C GLY A 187 2.25 -35.92 36.88
N LYS A 188 2.78 -34.75 37.25
CA LYS A 188 3.79 -34.63 38.31
C LYS A 188 3.25 -34.87 39.73
N GLN A 189 1.93 -34.86 39.94
CA GLN A 189 1.33 -35.06 41.28
C GLN A 189 1.01 -36.52 41.62
N SER A 190 1.18 -37.47 40.71
CA SER A 190 0.80 -38.88 40.92
C SER A 190 1.99 -39.85 41.05
N GLY A 191 3.21 -39.33 41.14
CA GLY A 191 4.45 -40.14 41.21
C GLY A 191 5.12 -40.26 42.57
N GLU A 192 4.63 -39.57 43.61
CA GLU A 192 5.16 -39.71 44.97
C GLU A 192 4.19 -40.56 45.82
N LYS A 193 4.42 -41.87 45.83
CA LYS A 193 3.98 -42.79 46.88
C LYS A 193 5.16 -43.62 47.33
#